data_AF-A0A959D0D4-F1
#
_entry.id   AF-A0A959D0D4-F1
#
_cell.length_a   1.000
_cell.length_b   1.000
_cell.length_c   1.000
_cell.angle_alpha   90.00
_cell.angle_beta   90.00
_cell.angle_gamma   90.00
#
_symmetry.space_group_name_H-M   'P 1'
#
loop_
_entity.id
_entity.type
_entity.pdbx_description
1 polymer ?
#
loop_
_entity_poly.entity_id
_entity_poly.type
_entity_poly.pdbx_seq_one_letter_code
_entity_poly.pdbx_strand_id
1 'polypeptide(L)'
;MAKSSAQTKKIPESLIYEMDAGRPIYYRGYQEVLNNNKTAEEIMGSSVLQALLIELIKDLLKHFLGKEYVVLASELGIQFAKRSWRNVDVAVFRKKTLLRKGIKDKYSDIPPLLVVEIDTKAALEDFTHPEQYYHIKTGQLLDFGVGQVLWIFTASEKFMIAEKGKRWEIGDWKEDFTLQLGVQANIRRLLDEFLEE
;
A
#
# COMPACT_ATOMS: atom_id res chain seq x y z
N MET A 1 42.42 7.80 27.92
CA MET A 1 40.97 8.10 27.79
C MET A 1 40.42 7.21 26.68
N ALA A 2 39.62 6.21 27.03
CA ALA A 2 39.05 5.27 26.06
C ALA A 2 37.91 5.96 25.30
N LYS A 3 37.98 5.95 23.97
CA LYS A 3 36.88 6.38 23.09
C LYS A 3 35.70 5.43 23.32
N SER A 4 34.60 5.98 23.85
CA SER A 4 33.30 5.32 23.88
C SER A 4 32.91 4.90 22.47
N SER A 5 32.86 3.59 22.21
CA SER A 5 32.24 3.05 21.02
C SER A 5 30.73 3.25 21.16
N ALA A 6 30.15 4.15 20.36
CA ALA A 6 28.70 4.26 20.25
C ALA A 6 28.14 2.88 19.85
N GLN A 7 27.50 2.20 20.79
CA GLN A 7 26.69 1.02 20.50
C GLN A 7 25.63 1.48 19.50
N THR A 8 25.73 1.05 18.24
CA THR A 8 24.66 1.20 17.27
C THR A 8 23.44 0.49 17.85
N LYS A 9 22.50 1.23 18.43
CA LYS A 9 21.23 0.67 18.92
C LYS A 9 20.56 0.00 17.72
N LYS A 10 20.40 -1.32 17.79
CA LYS A 10 19.66 -2.08 16.77
C LYS A 10 18.21 -1.58 16.79
N ILE A 11 17.73 -1.07 15.66
CA ILE A 11 16.33 -0.62 15.53
C ILE A 11 15.41 -1.83 15.74
N PRO A 12 14.37 -1.75 16.59
CA PRO A 12 13.44 -2.85 16.81
C PRO A 12 12.79 -3.33 15.52
N GLU A 13 12.65 -4.66 15.38
CA GLU A 13 12.01 -5.27 14.20
C GLU A 13 10.53 -4.90 14.08
N SER A 14 9.88 -4.54 15.20
CA SER A 14 8.51 -4.01 15.21
C SER A 14 8.35 -2.68 14.47
N LEU A 15 9.43 -1.92 14.23
CA LEU A 15 9.39 -0.67 13.47
C LEU A 15 9.62 -0.87 11.97
N ILE A 16 9.86 -2.11 11.53
CA ILE A 16 9.98 -2.44 10.12
C ILE A 16 8.56 -2.48 9.53
N TYR A 17 8.29 -1.58 8.58
CA TYR A 17 7.06 -1.55 7.81
C TYR A 17 7.11 -2.59 6.69
N GLU A 18 8.15 -2.55 5.87
CA GLU A 18 8.32 -3.42 4.71
C GLU A 18 9.77 -3.91 4.59
N MET A 19 10.04 -4.83 3.65
CA MET A 19 11.40 -5.32 3.42
C MET A 19 11.69 -5.45 1.93
N ASP A 20 12.82 -4.90 1.52
CA ASP A 20 13.31 -4.95 0.14
C ASP A 20 14.62 -5.72 0.03
N ALA A 21 14.57 -6.97 -0.42
CA ALA A 21 15.76 -7.81 -0.58
C ALA A 21 16.64 -7.87 0.69
N GLY A 22 15.99 -7.96 1.85
CA GLY A 22 16.64 -7.97 3.16
C GLY A 22 17.02 -6.60 3.73
N ARG A 23 16.74 -5.50 3.01
CA ARG A 23 16.85 -4.12 3.51
C ARG A 23 15.51 -3.68 4.15
N PRO A 24 15.48 -3.31 5.44
CA PRO A 24 14.26 -2.86 6.08
C PRO A 24 13.84 -1.50 5.55
N ILE A 25 12.53 -1.30 5.40
CA ILE A 25 11.89 -0.01 5.21
C ILE A 25 11.10 0.26 6.48
N TYR A 26 11.38 1.35 7.18
CA TYR A 26 10.79 1.66 8.48
C TYR A 26 9.48 2.45 8.33
N TYR A 27 8.65 2.41 9.38
CA TYR A 27 7.50 3.30 9.50
C TYR A 27 7.95 4.77 9.61
N ARG A 28 7.27 5.68 8.92
CA ARG A 28 7.45 7.13 9.07
C ARG A 28 7.34 7.53 10.54
N GLY A 29 8.32 8.28 11.04
CA GLY A 29 8.36 8.65 12.45
C GLY A 29 8.93 7.59 13.39
N TYR A 30 9.51 6.48 12.89
CA TYR A 30 10.20 5.50 13.74
C TYR A 30 11.28 6.13 14.63
N GLN A 31 11.93 7.20 14.17
CA GLN A 31 12.95 7.93 14.94
C GLN A 31 12.36 8.56 16.21
N GLU A 32 11.11 9.05 16.17
CA GLU A 32 10.41 9.57 17.34
C GLU A 32 10.15 8.48 18.37
N VAL A 33 9.90 7.25 17.93
CA VAL A 33 9.77 6.08 18.81
C VAL A 33 11.10 5.71 19.44
N LEU A 34 12.20 5.75 18.67
CA LEU A 34 13.55 5.51 19.21
C LEU A 34 13.97 6.56 20.24
N ASN A 35 13.43 7.78 20.12
CA ASN A 35 13.64 8.88 21.06
C ASN A 35 12.65 8.90 22.24
N ASN A 36 11.69 7.96 22.29
CA ASN A 36 10.60 7.89 23.28
C ASN A 36 9.64 9.10 23.26
N ASN A 37 9.53 9.80 22.12
CA ASN A 37 8.57 10.89 21.93
C ASN A 37 7.19 10.36 21.49
N LYS A 38 7.15 9.17 20.89
CA LYS A 38 5.94 8.46 20.44
C LYS A 38 6.05 6.96 20.74
N THR A 39 4.91 6.26 20.71
CA THR A 39 4.86 4.80 20.70
C THR A 39 4.81 4.26 19.27
N ALA A 40 5.07 2.95 19.11
CA ALA A 40 4.98 2.30 17.81
C ALA A 40 3.54 2.35 17.26
N GLU A 41 2.54 2.17 18.12
CA GLU A 41 1.13 2.19 17.76
C GLU A 41 0.70 3.54 17.19
N GLU A 42 1.22 4.65 17.75
CA GLU A 42 0.90 6.01 17.30
C GLU A 42 1.37 6.29 15.86
N ILE A 43 2.45 5.65 15.39
CA ILE A 43 2.98 5.85 14.04
C ILE A 43 2.44 4.83 13.02
N MET A 44 1.82 3.75 13.49
CA MET A 44 1.26 2.68 12.65
C MET A 44 -0.19 2.95 12.24
N GLY A 45 -0.95 3.74 13.00
CA GLY A 45 -2.36 4.03 12.72
C GLY A 45 -2.59 4.75 11.39
N SER A 46 -3.77 4.53 10.79
CA SER A 46 -4.21 5.28 9.60
C SER A 46 -4.91 6.58 10.01
N SER A 47 -4.84 7.61 9.15
CA SER A 47 -5.67 8.81 9.33
C SER A 47 -7.15 8.50 9.03
N VAL A 48 -8.06 9.36 9.51
CA VAL A 48 -9.51 9.24 9.20
C VAL A 48 -9.74 9.28 7.68
N LEU A 49 -9.08 10.19 6.97
CA LEU A 49 -9.20 10.31 5.51
C LEU A 49 -8.71 9.05 4.80
N GLN A 50 -7.57 8.50 5.21
CA GLN A 50 -7.04 7.26 4.61
C GLN A 50 -8.00 6.09 4.86
N ALA A 51 -8.50 5.94 6.08
CA ALA A 51 -9.46 4.89 6.42
C ALA A 51 -10.78 5.02 5.66
N LEU A 52 -11.31 6.25 5.52
CA LEU A 52 -12.50 6.54 4.74
C LEU A 52 -12.31 6.20 3.26
N LEU A 53 -11.20 6.63 2.65
CA LEU A 53 -10.91 6.33 1.25
C LEU A 53 -10.79 4.81 1.01
N ILE A 54 -10.16 4.08 1.94
CA ILE A 54 -10.11 2.61 1.87
C ILE A 54 -11.53 2.03 1.84
N GLU A 55 -12.44 2.51 2.71
CA GLU A 55 -13.81 2.00 2.76
C GLU A 55 -14.60 2.31 1.49
N LEU A 56 -14.57 3.57 1.02
CA LEU A 56 -15.26 3.99 -0.20
C LEU A 56 -14.77 3.20 -1.42
N ILE A 57 -13.46 2.99 -1.55
CA ILE A 57 -12.89 2.19 -2.65
C ILE A 57 -13.28 0.72 -2.52
N LYS A 58 -13.28 0.15 -1.32
CA LYS A 58 -13.73 -1.24 -1.12
C LYS A 58 -15.18 -1.42 -1.50
N ASP A 59 -16.05 -0.47 -1.15
CA ASP A 59 -17.47 -0.54 -1.45
C ASP A 59 -17.74 -0.36 -2.94
N LEU A 60 -17.05 0.58 -3.59
CA LEU A 60 -17.04 0.69 -5.05
C LEU A 60 -16.65 -0.65 -5.71
N LEU A 61 -15.52 -1.23 -5.31
CA LEU A 61 -15.04 -2.49 -5.88
C LEU A 61 -16.04 -3.64 -5.63
N LYS A 62 -16.61 -3.76 -4.44
CA LYS A 62 -17.62 -4.81 -4.14
C LYS A 62 -18.92 -4.60 -4.91
N HIS A 63 -19.32 -3.35 -5.16
CA HIS A 63 -20.52 -3.02 -5.92
C HIS A 63 -20.38 -3.48 -7.38
N PHE A 64 -19.23 -3.20 -8.00
CA PHE A 64 -18.98 -3.53 -9.40
C PHE A 64 -18.53 -4.98 -9.62
N LEU A 65 -17.85 -5.59 -8.66
CA LEU A 65 -17.29 -6.94 -8.81
C LEU A 65 -18.25 -8.01 -8.31
N GLY A 66 -18.43 -9.06 -9.12
CA GLY A 66 -19.23 -10.21 -8.75
C GLY A 66 -18.57 -11.11 -7.70
N LYS A 67 -19.33 -12.13 -7.25
CA LYS A 67 -18.91 -13.08 -6.21
C LYS A 67 -17.71 -13.97 -6.60
N GLU A 68 -17.27 -13.92 -7.85
CA GLU A 68 -16.03 -14.59 -8.28
C GLU A 68 -14.76 -13.83 -7.88
N TYR A 69 -14.88 -12.62 -7.37
CA TYR A 69 -13.78 -11.83 -6.84
C TYR A 69 -13.85 -11.72 -5.30
N VAL A 70 -12.70 -11.43 -4.69
CA VAL A 70 -12.56 -11.13 -3.26
C VAL A 70 -11.76 -9.85 -3.15
N VAL A 71 -12.29 -8.90 -2.39
CA VAL A 71 -11.62 -7.65 -2.01
C VAL A 71 -11.11 -7.80 -0.58
N LEU A 72 -9.80 -7.80 -0.40
CA LEU A 72 -9.14 -7.82 0.90
C LEU A 72 -8.54 -6.44 1.18
N ALA A 73 -8.46 -6.07 2.45
CA ALA A 73 -7.87 -4.80 2.90
C ALA A 73 -7.16 -5.02 4.24
N SER A 74 -6.80 -3.94 4.93
CA SER A 74 -6.13 -3.94 6.24
C SER A 74 -4.63 -4.29 6.16
N GLU A 75 -3.90 -3.61 5.27
CA GLU A 75 -2.44 -3.74 5.12
C GLU A 75 -2.01 -5.19 4.81
N LEU A 76 -2.61 -5.80 3.79
CA LEU A 76 -2.32 -7.17 3.42
C LEU A 76 -0.85 -7.33 3.04
N GLY A 77 -0.12 -8.17 3.78
CA GLY A 77 1.26 -8.51 3.45
C GLY A 77 1.35 -9.40 2.20
N ILE A 78 2.10 -8.94 1.20
CA ILE A 78 2.45 -9.66 -0.02
C ILE A 78 3.93 -10.05 0.04
N GLN A 79 4.20 -11.35 -0.05
CA GLN A 79 5.56 -11.89 -0.03
C GLN A 79 5.92 -12.51 -1.38
N PHE A 80 6.73 -11.80 -2.16
CA PHE A 80 7.17 -12.24 -3.48
C PHE A 80 8.57 -12.88 -3.50
N ALA A 81 9.35 -12.73 -2.41
CA ALA A 81 10.60 -13.47 -2.25
C ALA A 81 11.00 -13.64 -0.77
N LYS A 82 12.03 -14.44 -0.52
CA LYS A 82 12.62 -14.57 0.82
C LYS A 82 13.16 -13.20 1.26
N ARG A 83 12.72 -12.72 2.42
CA ARG A 83 13.07 -11.38 2.95
C ARG A 83 12.72 -10.24 1.98
N SER A 84 11.64 -10.39 1.21
CA SER A 84 11.07 -9.30 0.43
C SER A 84 9.55 -9.33 0.54
N TRP A 85 8.98 -8.30 1.15
CA TRP A 85 7.54 -8.14 1.27
C TRP A 85 7.12 -6.67 1.21
N ARG A 86 5.88 -6.47 0.78
CA ARG A 86 5.18 -5.17 0.75
C ARG A 86 3.83 -5.34 1.43
N ASN A 87 3.35 -4.29 2.07
CA ASN A 87 1.98 -4.26 2.59
C ASN A 87 1.13 -3.47 1.59
N VAL A 88 -0.09 -3.94 1.31
CA VAL A 88 -0.99 -3.25 0.38
C VAL A 88 -2.31 -2.90 1.07
N ASP A 89 -2.85 -1.70 0.81
CA ASP A 89 -4.03 -1.22 1.52
C ASP A 89 -5.30 -1.96 1.09
N VAL A 90 -5.48 -2.17 -0.22
CA VAL A 90 -6.57 -2.95 -0.80
C VAL A 90 -6.04 -3.84 -1.92
N ALA A 91 -6.51 -5.09 -1.96
CA ALA A 91 -6.15 -6.06 -2.98
C ALA A 91 -7.38 -6.83 -3.49
N VAL A 92 -7.49 -6.97 -4.81
CA VAL A 92 -8.55 -7.75 -5.47
C VAL A 92 -7.98 -9.06 -6.00
N PHE A 93 -8.62 -10.18 -5.68
CA PHE A 93 -8.23 -11.51 -6.16
C PHE A 93 -9.37 -12.21 -6.88
N ARG A 94 -9.04 -13.17 -7.76
CA ARG A 94 -10.00 -14.20 -8.16
C ARG A 94 -10.23 -15.16 -6.99
N LYS A 95 -11.48 -15.31 -6.56
CA LYS A 95 -11.89 -16.22 -5.47
C LYS A 95 -11.40 -17.64 -5.69
N LYS A 96 -11.55 -18.18 -6.91
CA LYS A 96 -11.09 -19.53 -7.26
C LYS A 96 -9.58 -19.71 -7.06
N THR A 97 -8.78 -18.68 -7.34
CA THR A 97 -7.32 -18.74 -7.16
C THR A 97 -6.95 -18.81 -5.68
N LEU A 98 -7.56 -17.96 -4.83
CA LEU A 98 -7.36 -17.99 -3.39
C LEU A 98 -7.75 -19.35 -2.79
N LEU A 99 -8.95 -19.84 -3.11
CA LEU A 99 -9.44 -21.13 -2.60
C LEU A 99 -8.55 -22.30 -3.01
N ARG A 100 -8.06 -22.31 -4.26
CA ARG A 100 -7.16 -23.37 -4.76
C ARG A 100 -5.80 -23.37 -4.06
N LYS A 101 -5.25 -22.20 -3.74
CA LYS A 101 -3.96 -22.07 -3.03
C LYS A 101 -4.10 -22.33 -1.52
N GLY A 102 -5.29 -22.10 -0.99
CA GLY A 102 -5.65 -22.24 0.43
C GLY A 102 -5.49 -20.92 1.19
N ILE A 103 -6.46 -20.63 2.06
CA ILE A 103 -6.42 -19.48 2.98
C ILE A 103 -5.57 -19.86 4.19
N LYS A 104 -4.51 -19.09 4.45
CA LYS A 104 -3.51 -19.39 5.48
C LYS A 104 -3.21 -18.13 6.28
N ASP A 105 -2.80 -18.31 7.53
CA ASP A 105 -2.33 -17.24 8.40
C ASP A 105 -0.85 -16.90 8.09
N LYS A 106 -0.62 -16.37 6.88
CA LYS A 106 0.69 -15.98 6.33
C LYS A 106 0.50 -14.88 5.28
N TYR A 107 1.58 -14.17 4.95
CA TYR A 107 1.60 -13.26 3.79
C TYR A 107 1.24 -14.00 2.49
N SER A 108 0.54 -13.30 1.60
CA SER A 108 0.11 -13.85 0.32
C SER A 108 1.31 -14.00 -0.61
N ASP A 109 1.47 -15.20 -1.16
CA ASP A 109 2.35 -15.51 -2.29
C ASP A 109 1.57 -15.59 -3.62
N ILE A 110 0.34 -15.08 -3.63
CA ILE A 110 -0.52 -14.95 -4.81
C ILE A 110 -0.52 -13.48 -5.23
N PRO A 111 -0.28 -13.16 -6.52
CA PRO A 111 -0.45 -11.81 -7.02
C PRO A 111 -1.93 -11.42 -7.11
N PRO A 112 -2.34 -10.28 -6.51
CA PRO A 112 -3.64 -9.66 -6.77
C PRO A 112 -3.84 -9.31 -8.25
N LEU A 113 -5.08 -9.20 -8.69
CA LEU A 113 -5.42 -8.56 -9.97
C LEU A 113 -5.19 -7.05 -9.90
N LEU A 114 -5.74 -6.42 -8.87
CA LEU A 114 -5.66 -5.00 -8.61
C LEU A 114 -5.12 -4.78 -7.20
N VAL A 115 -4.21 -3.82 -7.06
CA VAL A 115 -3.78 -3.25 -5.77
C VAL A 115 -4.17 -1.77 -5.74
N VAL A 116 -4.71 -1.31 -4.62
CA VAL A 116 -4.88 0.12 -4.32
C VAL A 116 -4.04 0.46 -3.11
N GLU A 117 -3.30 1.57 -3.20
CA GLU A 117 -2.45 2.16 -2.17
C GLU A 117 -2.91 3.60 -1.92
N ILE A 118 -2.96 4.03 -0.67
CA ILE A 118 -3.38 5.38 -0.27
C ILE A 118 -2.32 5.98 0.63
N ASP A 119 -1.55 6.92 0.09
CA ASP A 119 -0.30 7.41 0.68
C ASP A 119 0.63 6.26 1.12
N THR A 120 1.76 6.59 1.75
CA THR A 120 2.63 5.57 2.34
C THR A 120 2.90 5.86 3.81
N LYS A 121 3.05 4.77 4.57
CA LYS A 121 3.58 4.79 5.93
C LYS A 121 5.08 4.58 5.98
N ALA A 122 5.78 4.47 4.84
CA ALA A 122 7.24 4.39 4.81
C ALA A 122 7.89 5.72 5.24
N ALA A 123 9.01 5.63 5.95
CA ALA A 123 9.89 6.77 6.23
C ALA A 123 10.61 7.20 4.95
N LEU A 124 9.95 8.04 4.15
CA LEU A 124 10.47 8.51 2.87
C LEU A 124 11.74 9.37 3.02
N GLU A 125 11.94 9.96 4.20
CA GLU A 125 13.15 10.68 4.59
C GLU A 125 14.41 9.80 4.58
N ASP A 126 14.28 8.47 4.66
CA ASP A 126 15.40 7.54 4.56
C ASP A 126 15.87 7.34 3.10
N PHE A 127 15.10 7.81 2.11
CA PHE A 127 15.44 7.72 0.69
C PHE A 127 16.09 9.02 0.20
N THR A 128 17.19 8.91 -0.55
CA THR A 128 17.80 10.07 -1.23
C THR A 128 16.82 10.78 -2.16
N HIS A 129 15.91 10.01 -2.75
CA HIS A 129 14.89 10.43 -3.69
C HIS A 129 13.56 9.80 -3.27
N PRO A 130 12.74 10.48 -2.46
CA PRO A 130 11.47 9.96 -1.93
C PRO A 130 10.55 9.34 -2.97
N GLU A 131 10.51 9.90 -4.17
CA GLU A 131 9.69 9.42 -5.29
C GLU A 131 10.07 8.01 -5.76
N GLN A 132 11.33 7.60 -5.57
CA GLN A 132 11.80 6.27 -5.96
C GLN A 132 11.07 5.17 -5.21
N TYR A 133 10.61 5.41 -3.99
CA TYR A 133 9.84 4.44 -3.23
C TYR A 133 8.60 3.97 -4.01
N TYR A 134 7.82 4.91 -4.55
CA TYR A 134 6.61 4.60 -5.30
C TYR A 134 6.94 3.80 -6.57
N HIS A 135 7.99 4.18 -7.29
CA HIS A 135 8.42 3.47 -8.50
C HIS A 135 8.91 2.06 -8.19
N ILE A 136 9.73 1.88 -7.15
CA ILE A 136 10.27 0.58 -6.74
C ILE A 136 9.14 -0.34 -6.28
N LYS A 137 8.28 0.12 -5.36
CA LYS A 137 7.17 -0.68 -4.84
C LYS A 137 6.21 -1.08 -5.96
N THR A 138 5.83 -0.12 -6.81
CA THR A 138 4.94 -0.39 -7.96
C THR A 138 5.57 -1.38 -8.93
N GLY A 139 6.84 -1.18 -9.30
CA GLY A 139 7.56 -2.10 -10.19
C GLY A 139 7.62 -3.52 -9.63
N GLN A 140 7.92 -3.68 -8.34
CA GLN A 140 7.95 -5.00 -7.69
C GLN A 140 6.59 -5.69 -7.66
N LEU A 141 5.51 -4.95 -7.39
CA LEU A 141 4.14 -5.49 -7.45
C LEU A 141 3.81 -5.97 -8.87
N LEU A 142 4.11 -5.17 -9.89
CA LEU A 142 3.91 -5.54 -11.30
C LEU A 142 4.79 -6.72 -11.73
N ASP A 143 6.04 -6.79 -11.24
CA ASP A 143 6.94 -7.90 -11.52
C ASP A 143 6.54 -9.20 -10.82
N PHE A 144 5.94 -9.10 -9.64
CA PHE A 144 5.31 -10.23 -8.96
C PHE A 144 4.07 -10.75 -9.70
N GLY A 145 3.49 -9.95 -10.59
CA GLY A 145 2.35 -10.33 -11.44
C GLY A 145 1.05 -9.64 -11.06
N VAL A 146 1.08 -8.56 -10.27
CA VAL A 146 -0.09 -7.69 -10.09
C VAL A 146 -0.49 -7.12 -11.45
N GLY A 147 -1.79 -7.18 -11.76
CA GLY A 147 -2.30 -6.70 -13.05
C GLY A 147 -2.26 -5.18 -13.17
N GLN A 148 -2.76 -4.48 -12.14
CA GLN A 148 -2.78 -3.03 -12.06
C GLN A 148 -2.54 -2.55 -10.63
N VAL A 149 -1.83 -1.43 -10.47
CA VAL A 149 -1.62 -0.74 -9.19
C VAL A 149 -2.19 0.68 -9.31
N LEU A 150 -3.10 1.04 -8.41
CA LEU A 150 -3.61 2.40 -8.22
C LEU A 150 -2.96 3.00 -6.96
N TRP A 151 -2.31 4.14 -7.09
CA TRP A 151 -1.95 4.99 -5.96
C TRP A 151 -2.92 6.16 -5.86
N ILE A 152 -3.29 6.50 -4.64
CA ILE A 152 -4.07 7.68 -4.27
C ILE A 152 -3.20 8.53 -3.35
N PHE A 153 -2.90 9.76 -3.76
CA PHE A 153 -2.07 10.71 -3.01
C PHE A 153 -2.95 11.82 -2.43
N THR A 154 -3.10 11.84 -1.11
CA THR A 154 -4.03 12.76 -0.46
C THR A 154 -3.52 14.19 -0.45
N ALA A 155 -2.22 14.38 -0.23
CA ALA A 155 -1.63 15.72 -0.14
C ALA A 155 -1.72 16.52 -1.45
N SER A 156 -1.67 15.85 -2.60
CA SER A 156 -1.74 16.48 -3.92
C SER A 156 -3.09 16.34 -4.61
N GLU A 157 -4.04 15.58 -4.02
CA GLU A 157 -5.28 15.15 -4.67
C GLU A 157 -5.05 14.53 -6.06
N LYS A 158 -4.00 13.71 -6.16
CA LYS A 158 -3.66 12.99 -7.41
C LYS A 158 -3.83 11.50 -7.25
N PHE A 159 -3.96 10.82 -8.38
CA PHE A 159 -3.83 9.38 -8.47
C PHE A 159 -2.75 9.00 -9.49
N MET A 160 -2.22 7.78 -9.37
CA MET A 160 -1.37 7.16 -10.38
C MET A 160 -1.86 5.75 -10.68
N ILE A 161 -2.02 5.41 -11.95
CA ILE A 161 -2.36 4.06 -12.41
C ILE A 161 -1.18 3.47 -13.15
N ALA A 162 -0.76 2.27 -12.76
CA ALA A 162 0.37 1.58 -13.33
C ALA A 162 0.00 0.14 -13.71
N GLU A 163 0.41 -0.26 -14.91
CA GLU A 163 0.31 -1.63 -15.43
C GLU A 163 1.63 -2.03 -16.09
N LYS A 164 1.92 -3.34 -16.10
CA LYS A 164 3.16 -3.86 -16.68
C LYS A 164 3.21 -3.60 -18.19
N GLY A 165 4.30 -3.00 -18.65
CA GLY A 165 4.53 -2.74 -20.09
C GLY A 165 3.67 -1.61 -20.68
N LYS A 166 2.93 -0.86 -19.86
CA LYS A 166 2.17 0.34 -20.27
C LYS A 166 2.82 1.61 -19.72
N ARG A 167 2.46 2.75 -20.30
CA ARG A 167 2.77 4.05 -19.70
C ARG A 167 1.95 4.18 -18.42
N TRP A 168 2.58 4.71 -17.36
CA TRP A 168 1.87 5.00 -16.12
C TRP A 168 1.16 6.33 -16.25
N GLU A 169 -0.08 6.37 -15.78
CA GLU A 169 -0.97 7.52 -15.89
C GLU A 169 -1.03 8.22 -14.55
N ILE A 170 -1.01 9.56 -14.56
CA ILE A 170 -1.19 10.40 -13.39
C ILE A 170 -2.31 11.37 -13.70
N GLY A 171 -3.29 11.48 -12.81
CA GLY A 171 -4.43 12.38 -12.95
C GLY A 171 -4.84 12.99 -11.62
N ASP A 172 -5.74 13.96 -11.69
CA ASP A 172 -6.35 14.61 -10.54
C ASP A 172 -7.60 13.86 -10.05
N TRP A 173 -7.92 13.91 -8.75
CA TRP A 173 -9.08 13.20 -8.17
C TRP A 173 -10.43 13.53 -8.81
N LYS A 174 -10.52 14.66 -9.53
CA LYS A 174 -11.71 15.11 -10.25
C LYS A 174 -11.91 14.40 -11.59
N GLU A 175 -10.88 13.76 -12.11
CA GLU A 175 -10.93 13.06 -13.39
C GLU A 175 -11.52 11.66 -13.20
N ASP A 176 -12.33 11.25 -14.18
CA ASP A 176 -12.81 9.87 -14.25
C ASP A 176 -11.68 8.96 -14.75
N PHE A 177 -11.56 7.78 -14.16
CA PHE A 177 -10.62 6.75 -14.63
C PHE A 177 -11.25 5.36 -14.58
N THR A 178 -10.63 4.42 -15.29
CA THR A 178 -11.08 3.03 -15.34
C THR A 178 -10.02 2.11 -14.75
N LEU A 179 -10.41 1.36 -13.74
CA LEU A 179 -9.59 0.31 -13.16
C LEU A 179 -9.78 -1.00 -13.92
N GLN A 180 -8.84 -1.93 -13.71
CA GLN A 180 -8.94 -3.28 -14.23
C GLN A 180 -10.29 -3.91 -13.83
N LEU A 181 -10.79 -4.82 -14.68
CA LEU A 181 -12.13 -5.41 -14.57
C LEU A 181 -13.28 -4.44 -14.92
N GLY A 182 -12.95 -3.28 -15.49
CA GLY A 182 -13.94 -2.34 -16.05
C GLY A 182 -14.63 -1.46 -15.00
N VAL A 183 -14.04 -1.34 -13.80
CA VAL A 183 -14.59 -0.52 -12.72
C VAL A 183 -14.30 0.95 -13.03
N GLN A 184 -15.34 1.74 -13.26
CA GLN A 184 -15.21 3.19 -13.41
C GLN A 184 -15.18 3.85 -12.03
N ALA A 185 -14.31 4.84 -11.87
CA ALA A 185 -14.09 5.49 -10.59
C ALA A 185 -13.79 6.99 -10.75
N ASN A 186 -14.14 7.76 -9.72
CA ASN A 186 -13.79 9.17 -9.55
C ASN A 186 -13.67 9.43 -8.04
N ILE A 187 -12.46 9.79 -7.57
CA ILE A 187 -12.19 9.86 -6.13
C ILE A 187 -12.94 11.04 -5.49
N ARG A 188 -12.99 12.20 -6.18
CA ARG A 188 -13.71 13.37 -5.69
C ARG A 188 -15.20 13.09 -5.55
N ARG A 189 -15.81 12.43 -6.55
CA ARG A 189 -17.23 12.06 -6.53
C ARG A 189 -17.56 11.12 -5.36
N LEU A 190 -16.75 10.10 -5.11
CA LEU A 190 -16.94 9.21 -3.95
C LEU A 190 -16.94 9.97 -2.62
N LEU A 191 -16.05 10.96 -2.49
CA LEU A 191 -16.00 11.80 -1.28
C LEU A 191 -17.18 12.76 -1.19
N ASP A 192 -17.58 13.39 -2.31
CA ASP A 192 -18.75 14.28 -2.35
C ASP A 192 -20.02 13.53 -1.96
N GLU A 193 -20.27 12.36 -2.55
CA GLU A 193 -21.42 11.51 -2.24
C GLU A 193 -21.47 11.09 -0.76
N PHE A 194 -20.30 10.87 -0.13
CA PHE A 194 -20.22 10.58 1.31
C PHE A 194 -20.50 11.80 2.19
N LEU A 195 -20.14 13.00 1.73
CA LEU A 195 -20.29 14.24 2.51
C LEU A 195 -21.66 14.91 2.33
N GLU A 196 -22.40 14.55 1.29
CA GLU A 196 -23.74 15.07 0.98
C GLU A 196 -24.87 14.42 1.81
N GLU A 197 -24.55 13.74 2.93
CA GLU A 197 -25.52 13.28 3.94
C GLU A 197 -26.26 14.43 4.67
#